data_AF-A0A3D8TMK8-F1
#
_entry.id   AF-A0A3D8TMK8-F1
#
_cell.length_a   1.000
_cell.length_b   1.000
_cell.length_c   1.000
_cell.angle_alpha   90.00
_cell.angle_beta   90.00
_cell.angle_gamma   90.00
#
_symmetry.space_group_name_H-M   'P 1'
#
loop_
_entity.id
_entity.type
_entity.pdbx_description
1 polymer ?
#
loop_
_entity_poly.entity_id
_entity_poly.type
_entity_poly.pdbx_seq_one_letter_code
_entity_poly.pdbx_strand_id
1 'polypeptide(L)' 'MNPYLEKSAFSPLKDEAFFKQLYIRDDVVCWSNDIDIAAERMWTDSEPVTEHWTYP' A
#
# COMPACT_ATOMS: atom_id res chain seq x y z
N MET A 1 -7.04 12.60 4.33
CA MET A 1 -5.79 11.94 4.76
C MET A 1 -4.70 12.35 3.77
N ASN A 2 -3.50 12.78 4.18
CA ASN A 2 -2.43 13.01 3.21
C ASN A 2 -2.01 11.65 2.61
N PRO A 3 -1.89 11.51 1.28
CA PRO A 3 -1.51 10.24 0.67
C PRO A 3 -0.20 9.72 1.23
N TYR A 4 -0.13 8.42 1.56
CA TYR A 4 1.06 7.80 2.14
C TYR A 4 2.32 8.05 1.28
N LEU A 5 2.17 8.02 -0.05
CA LEU A 5 3.25 8.22 -1.01
C LEU A 5 3.96 9.58 -0.90
N GLU A 6 3.33 10.60 -0.30
CA GLU A 6 3.97 11.90 -0.08
C GLU A 6 4.87 11.96 1.17
N LYS A 7 4.85 10.91 2.00
CA LYS A 7 5.77 10.78 3.13
C LYS A 7 7.05 10.11 2.67
N SER A 8 8.21 10.62 3.09
CA SER A 8 9.53 10.11 2.70
C SER A 8 9.72 8.61 2.97
N ALA A 9 9.13 8.07 4.03
CA ALA A 9 9.19 6.64 4.34
C ALA A 9 8.54 5.74 3.26
N PHE A 10 7.54 6.26 2.53
CA PHE A 10 6.80 5.52 1.51
C PHE A 10 7.14 5.96 0.09
N SER A 11 8.07 6.91 -0.09
CA SER A 11 8.46 7.33 -1.44
C SER A 11 8.97 6.20 -2.33
N PRO A 12 9.64 5.12 -1.83
CA PRO A 12 10.02 3.99 -2.67
C PRO A 12 8.83 3.25 -3.28
N LEU A 13 7.64 3.30 -2.65
CA LEU A 13 6.43 2.69 -3.17
C LEU A 13 5.86 3.40 -4.41
N LYS A 14 6.41 4.56 -4.79
CA LYS A 14 6.10 5.21 -6.08
C LYS A 14 6.67 4.45 -7.28
N ASP A 15 7.69 3.62 -7.08
CA ASP A 15 8.18 2.71 -8.12
C ASP A 15 7.32 1.45 -8.15
N GLU A 16 6.64 1.24 -9.27
CA GLU A 16 5.75 0.09 -9.48
C GLU A 16 6.49 -1.25 -9.37
N ALA A 17 7.75 -1.32 -9.83
CA ALA A 17 8.55 -2.53 -9.77
C ALA A 17 8.88 -2.90 -8.32
N PHE A 18 9.13 -1.90 -7.47
CA PHE A 18 9.31 -2.08 -6.03
C PHE A 18 7.98 -2.40 -5.34
N PHE A 19 6.91 -1.69 -5.66
CA PHE A 19 5.57 -1.90 -5.10
C PHE A 19 5.07 -3.33 -5.28
N LYS A 20 5.33 -3.95 -6.43
CA LYS A 20 4.93 -5.34 -6.74
C LYS A 20 5.71 -6.41 -5.97
N GLN A 21 6.77 -6.04 -5.24
CA GLN A 21 7.57 -6.96 -4.43
C GLN A 21 7.06 -7.09 -2.98
N LEU A 22 5.79 -6.76 -2.74
CA LEU A 22 5.18 -6.90 -1.43
C LEU A 22 5.16 -8.36 -0.98
N TYR A 23 5.24 -8.55 0.33
CA TYR A 23 5.05 -9.84 0.99
C TYR A 23 4.29 -9.65 2.31
N ILE A 24 3.77 -10.74 2.85
CA ILE A 24 3.07 -10.74 4.15
C ILE A 24 4.00 -11.32 5.21
N ARG A 25 4.12 -10.64 6.36
CA ARG A 25 4.81 -11.13 7.55
C ARG A 25 4.01 -10.70 8.79
N ASP A 26 3.71 -11.63 9.68
CA ASP A 26 2.95 -11.37 10.92
C ASP A 26 1.63 -10.61 10.69
N ASP A 27 0.89 -11.00 9.64
CA ASP A 27 -0.36 -10.36 9.19
C ASP A 27 -0.24 -8.88 8.78
N VAL A 28 0.98 -8.41 8.52
CA VAL A 28 1.29 -7.06 8.03
C VAL A 28 1.77 -7.14 6.58
N VAL A 29 1.37 -6.17 5.75
CA VAL A 29 1.86 -6.02 4.39
C VAL A 29 3.20 -5.29 4.42
N CYS A 30 4.23 -5.93 3.89
CA CYS A 30 5.61 -5.50 4.00
C CYS A 30 6.27 -5.38 2.63
N TRP A 31 7.29 -4.53 2.56
CA TRP A 31 8.27 -4.44 1.50
C TRP A 31 9.68 -4.62 2.09
N SER A 32 10.70 -4.60 1.23
CA SER A 32 12.09 -4.52 1.70
C SER A 32 12.36 -3.14 2.32
N ASN A 33 13.47 -3.02 3.06
CA ASN A 33 13.88 -1.80 3.77
C ASN A 33 12.93 -1.35 4.89
N ASP A 34 12.31 -2.31 5.59
CA ASP A 34 11.45 -2.06 6.75
C ASP A 34 10.26 -1.13 6.46
N ILE A 35 9.76 -1.17 5.23
CA ILE A 35 8.51 -0.48 4.85
C ILE A 35 7.36 -1.45 5.07
N ASP A 36 6.42 -1.06 5.92
CA ASP A 36 5.23 -1.84 6.20
C ASP A 36 3.99 -0.97 6.34
N ILE A 37 2.83 -1.58 6.07
CA ILE A 37 1.52 -0.99 6.33
C ILE A 37 0.67 -2.09 6.97
N ALA A 38 0.29 -1.86 8.22
CA ALA A 38 -0.54 -2.77 8.98
C ALA A 38 -1.90 -3.00 8.29
N ALA A 39 -2.39 -4.24 8.30
CA ALA A 39 -3.59 -4.63 7.56
C ALA A 39 -4.84 -3.87 8.03
N GLU A 40 -4.94 -3.60 9.33
CA GLU A 40 -6.03 -2.79 9.90
C GLU A 40 -5.99 -1.34 9.41
N ARG A 41 -4.80 -0.79 9.12
CA ARG A 41 -4.67 0.53 8.52
C ARG A 41 -5.13 0.53 7.08
N MET A 42 -4.75 -0.49 6.31
CA MET A 42 -5.26 -0.63 4.94
C MET A 42 -6.79 -0.71 4.92
N TRP A 43 -7.40 -1.47 5.82
CA TRP A 43 -8.85 -1.55 5.91
C TRP A 43 -9.49 -0.22 6.34
N THR A 44 -9.05 0.33 7.47
CA THR A 44 -9.66 1.54 8.08
C THR A 44 -9.50 2.78 7.20
N ASP A 45 -8.36 2.89 6.51
CA ASP A 45 -8.05 4.03 5.66
C ASP A 45 -8.46 3.77 4.18
N SER A 46 -8.95 2.58 3.85
CA SER A 46 -9.47 2.31 2.50
C SER A 46 -10.77 3.05 2.26
N GLU A 47 -10.89 3.63 1.07
CA GLU A 47 -12.15 4.13 0.56
C GLU A 47 -12.69 3.12 -0.47
N PRO A 48 -13.98 2.78 -0.43
CA PRO A 48 -14.57 1.91 -1.44
C PRO A 48 -14.44 2.56 -2.81
N VAL A 49 -13.87 1.83 -3.77
CA VAL A 49 -13.82 2.29 -5.16
C VAL A 49 -15.25 2.34 -5.70
N THR A 50 -15.77 3.55 -5.89
CA THR A 50 -17.11 3.82 -6.44
C THR A 50 -17.15 3.75 -7.97
N GLU A 51 -16.00 3.72 -8.63
CA GLU A 51 -15.93 3.49 -10.07
C GLU A 51 -16.27 2.04 -10.41
N HIS A 52 -17.18 1.87 -11.38
CA HIS A 52 -17.51 0.59 -11.97
C HIS A 52 -16.25 -0.02 -12.58
N TRP A 53 -15.71 -1.06 -11.94
CA TRP A 53 -14.73 -1.95 -12.53
C TRP A 53 -15.30 -2.55 -13.82
N THR A 54 -14.99 -1.95 -14.97
CA THR A 54 -15.09 -2.66 -16.26
C THR A 54 -13.86 -3.54 -16.37
N TYR A 55 -14.07 -4.83 -16.09
CA TYR A 55 -13.08 -5.88 -16.35
C TYR A 55 -12.70 -5.86 -17.85
N PRO A 56 -11.42 -5.86 -18.24
CA PRO A 56 -11.01 -6.06 -19.63
C PRO A 56 -11.25 -7.51 -20.11
#